data_AF-A0A820NJC2-F1
#
_entry.id   AF-A0A820NJC2-F1
#
_cell.length_a   1.000
_cell.length_b   1.000
_cell.length_c   1.000
_cell.angle_alpha   90.00
_cell.angle_beta   90.00
_cell.angle_gamma   90.00
#
_symmetry.space_group_name_H-M   'P 1'
#
loop_
_entity.id
_entity.type
_entity.pdbx_description
1 polymer ?
#
loop_
_entity_poly.entity_id
_entity_poly.type
_entity_poly.pdbx_seq_one_letter_code
_entity_poly.pdbx_strand_id
1 'polypeptide(L)' 'EFVDDIAHFHDIIDDLDRRIGRIANQAFADCNGLEAMFKLINIFGSLLDRPKIHHVFAHNYSILIQQV' A
#
# COMPACT_ATOMS: atom_id res chain seq x y z
N GLU A 1 17.85 14.61 -21.88
CA GLU A 1 17.07 15.57 -21.07
C GLU A 1 15.65 15.08 -20.85
N PHE A 2 14.67 15.31 -21.74
CA PHE A 2 13.26 14.90 -21.48
C PHE A 2 13.05 13.41 -21.13
N VAL A 3 13.71 12.50 -21.85
CA VAL A 3 13.60 11.05 -21.56
C VAL A 3 14.22 10.71 -20.21
N ASP A 4 15.35 11.34 -19.88
CA ASP A 4 16.06 11.13 -18.61
C ASP A 4 15.24 11.69 -17.44
N ASP A 5 14.60 12.85 -17.62
CA ASP A 5 13.72 13.46 -16.63
C ASP A 5 12.49 12.60 -16.36
N ILE A 6 11.89 12.02 -17.41
CA ILE A 6 10.78 11.07 -17.28
C ILE A 6 11.21 9.81 -16.53
N ALA A 7 12.38 9.25 -16.87
CA ALA A 7 12.89 8.07 -16.18
C ALA A 7 13.10 8.35 -14.69
N HIS A 8 13.74 9.47 -14.37
CA HIS A 8 13.95 9.91 -12.99
C HIS A 8 12.63 10.16 -12.25
N PHE A 9 11.64 10.78 -12.91
CA PHE A 9 10.30 10.96 -12.33
C PHE A 9 9.64 9.61 -12.00
N HIS A 10 9.69 8.64 -12.92
CA HIS A 10 9.15 7.31 -12.67
C HIS A 10 9.86 6.61 -11.50
N ASP A 11 11.18 6.73 -11.40
CA ASP A 11 11.93 6.16 -10.28
C ASP A 11 11.49 6.74 -8.93
N ILE A 12 11.23 8.05 -8.87
CA ILE A 12 10.68 8.72 -7.66
C ILE A 12 9.28 8.18 -7.34
N ILE A 13 8.41 8.06 -8.34
CA ILE A 13 7.03 7.56 -8.14
C ILE A 13 7.05 6.10 -7.67
N ASP A 14 7.95 5.28 -8.21
CA ASP A 14 8.12 3.88 -7.82
C ASP A 14 8.63 3.75 -6.38
N ASP A 15 9.58 4.58 -5.95
CA ASP A 15 10.01 4.61 -4.55
C ASP A 15 8.90 5.08 -3.62
N LEU A 16 8.16 6.12 -4.02
CA LEU A 16 7.03 6.64 -3.26
C LEU A 16 5.97 5.55 -3.04
N ASP A 17 5.61 4.80 -4.07
CA ASP A 17 4.66 3.69 -3.94
C ASP A 17 5.16 2.61 -2.99
N ARG A 18 6.44 2.23 -3.07
CA ARG A 18 7.01 1.26 -2.12
C ARG A 18 6.95 1.78 -0.68
N ARG A 19 7.20 3.08 -0.47
CA ARG A 19 7.10 3.71 0.86
C ARG A 19 5.66 3.72 1.37
N ILE A 20 4.69 4.08 0.53
CA ILE A 20 3.26 4.04 0.88
C ILE A 20 2.84 2.60 1.22
N GLY A 21 3.26 1.60 0.43
CA GLY A 21 2.99 0.19 0.72
C GLY A 21 3.52 -0.26 2.08
N ARG A 22 4.73 0.16 2.46
CA ARG A 22 5.28 -0.11 3.80
C ARG A 22 4.49 0.57 4.91
N ILE A 23 4.07 1.82 4.72
CA ILE A 23 3.24 2.55 5.68
C ILE A 23 1.88 1.85 5.86
N ALA A 24 1.23 1.47 4.75
CA ALA A 24 -0.05 0.75 4.78
C ALA A 24 0.07 -0.58 5.53
N ASN A 25 1.14 -1.32 5.27
CA ASN A 25 1.40 -2.61 5.90
C ASN A 25 1.63 -2.48 7.42
N GLN A 26 2.45 -1.51 7.84
CA GLN A 26 2.68 -1.25 9.25
C GLN A 26 1.39 -0.81 9.95
N ALA A 27 0.68 0.15 9.36
CA ALA A 27 -0.56 0.66 9.94
C ALA A 27 -1.65 -0.43 10.04
N PHE A 28 -1.68 -1.40 9.11
CA PHE A 28 -2.57 -2.57 9.22
C PHE A 28 -2.19 -3.46 10.40
N ALA A 29 -0.89 -3.72 10.59
CA ALA A 29 -0.40 -4.50 11.75
C ALA A 29 -0.71 -3.82 13.10
N ASP A 30 -0.76 -2.49 13.11
CA ASP A 30 -1.09 -1.69 14.30
C ASP A 30 -2.61 -1.55 14.54
N CYS A 31 -3.46 -2.06 13.64
CA CYS A 31 -4.92 -1.99 13.79
C CYS A 31 -5.43 -2.97 14.84
N ASN A 32 -6.22 -2.48 15.79
CA ASN A 32 -6.90 -3.30 16.78
C ASN A 32 -8.34 -3.58 16.36
N GLY A 33 -8.58 -4.75 15.79
CA GLY A 33 -9.90 -5.25 15.41
C GLY A 33 -10.33 -4.95 13.97
N LEU A 34 -11.36 -5.66 13.51
CA LEU A 34 -11.81 -5.65 12.10
C LEU A 34 -12.25 -4.26 11.62
N GLU A 35 -12.94 -3.48 12.46
CA GLU A 35 -13.41 -2.15 12.07
C GLU A 35 -12.26 -1.21 11.69
N ALA A 36 -11.18 -1.21 12.47
CA ALA A 36 -9.99 -0.41 12.20
C ALA A 36 -9.30 -0.85 10.90
N MET A 37 -9.19 -2.17 10.69
CA MET A 37 -8.60 -2.74 9.48
C MET A 37 -9.40 -2.37 8.22
N PHE A 38 -10.73 -2.49 8.24
CA PHE A 38 -11.59 -2.11 7.12
C PHE A 38 -11.56 -0.59 6.87
N LYS A 39 -11.54 0.23 7.92
CA LYS A 39 -11.37 1.69 7.80
C LYS A 39 -10.05 2.03 7.12
N LEU A 40 -8.95 1.37 7.51
CA LEU A 40 -7.64 1.58 6.89
C LEU A 40 -7.66 1.22 5.40
N ILE A 41 -8.22 0.06 5.04
CA ILE A 41 -8.35 -0.35 3.64
C ILE A 41 -9.15 0.68 2.85
N ASN A 42 -10.23 1.20 3.43
CA ASN A 42 -11.04 2.24 2.80
C ASN A 42 -10.30 3.59 2.65
N ILE A 43 -9.48 3.99 3.63
CA ILE A 43 -8.68 5.23 3.57
C ILE A 43 -7.63 5.14 2.46
N PHE A 44 -6.92 4.01 2.34
CA PHE A 44 -5.93 3.83 1.28
C PHE A 44 -6.61 3.63 -0.09
N GLY A 45 -7.79 3.01 -0.13
CA GLY A 45 -8.64 2.93 -1.32
C GLY A 45 -7.87 2.46 -2.56
N SER A 46 -7.97 3.23 -3.65
CA SER A 46 -7.33 2.90 -4.93
C SER A 46 -5.79 2.92 -4.91
N LEU A 47 -5.16 3.41 -3.84
CA LEU A 47 -3.71 3.24 -3.68
C LEU A 47 -3.33 1.76 -3.58
N LEU A 48 -4.19 0.93 -2.98
CA LEU A 48 -3.95 -0.51 -2.85
C LEU A 48 -4.08 -1.26 -4.19
N ASP A 49 -4.66 -0.63 -5.21
CA ASP A 49 -4.71 -1.17 -6.58
C ASP A 49 -3.40 -0.93 -7.36
N ARG A 50 -2.53 -0.02 -6.88
CA ARG A 50 -1.24 0.23 -7.53
C ARG A 50 -0.32 -0.99 -7.33
N PRO A 51 0.28 -1.57 -8.39
CA PRO A 51 0.98 -2.86 -8.29
C PRO A 51 2.07 -2.92 -7.23
N LYS A 52 2.85 -1.85 -7.07
CA LYS A 52 3.96 -1.79 -6.10
C LYS A 52 3.45 -1.74 -4.65
N ILE A 53 2.34 -1.04 -4.40
CA ILE A 53 1.69 -0.98 -3.09
C ILE A 53 1.02 -2.33 -2.80
N HIS A 54 0.26 -2.84 -3.76
CA HIS A 54 -0.43 -4.13 -3.67
C HIS A 54 0.52 -5.27 -3.31
N HIS A 55 1.68 -5.35 -3.95
CA HIS A 55 2.68 -6.39 -3.68
C HIS A 55 3.13 -6.41 -2.20
N VAL A 56 3.19 -5.25 -1.54
CA VAL A 56 3.56 -5.17 -0.12
C VAL A 56 2.38 -5.50 0.79
N PHE A 57 1.17 -5.05 0.43
CA PHE A 57 0.00 -5.15 1.29
C PHE A 57 -0.78 -6.47 1.15
N ALA A 58 -0.65 -7.19 0.03
CA ALA A 58 -1.53 -8.30 -0.34
C ALA A 58 -1.66 -9.40 0.73
N HIS A 59 -0.58 -9.68 1.49
CA HIS A 59 -0.59 -10.67 2.56
C HIS A 59 -1.62 -10.34 3.68
N ASN A 60 -1.88 -9.05 3.92
CA ASN A 60 -2.80 -8.60 4.96
C ASN A 60 -4.26 -9.00 4.68
N TYR A 61 -4.64 -9.21 3.41
CA TYR A 61 -5.99 -9.72 3.10
C TYR A 61 -6.18 -11.16 3.61
N SER A 62 -5.15 -12.00 3.56
CA SER A 62 -5.23 -13.35 4.13
C SER A 62 -5.38 -13.31 5.65
N ILE A 63 -4.66 -12.40 6.32
CA ILE A 63 -4.81 -12.17 7.77
C ILE A 63 -6.22 -11.69 8.09
N LEU A 64 -6.73 -10.71 7.34
CA LEU A 64 -8.08 -10.17 7.52
C LEU A 64 -9.14 -11.27 7.45
N ILE A 65 -9.06 -12.15 6.44
CA ILE A 65 -10.02 -13.27 6.28
C ILE A 65 -9.96 -14.24 7.45
N GLN A 66 -8.80 -14.45 8.08
CA GLN A 66 -8.65 -15.31 9.26
C GLN A 66 -9.23 -14.69 10.54
N GLN A 67 -9.44 -13.37 10.56
CA GLN A 67 -10.00 -12.63 11.71
C GLN A 67 -11.52 -12.45 11.61
N VAL A 68 -12.12 -12.77 10.46
CA VAL A 68 -13.58 -12.75 10.21
C VAL A 68 -14.18 -14.08 10.60
#